data_AF-A0A0T0PUZ2-F1
#
_entry.id   AF-A0A0T0PUZ2-F1
#
_cell.length_a   1.000
_cell.length_b   1.000
_cell.length_c   1.000
_cell.angle_alpha   90.00
_cell.angle_beta   90.00
_cell.angle_gamma   90.00
#
_symmetry.space_group_name_H-M   'P 1'
#
loop_
_entity.id
_entity.type
_entity.pdbx_description
1 polymer ?
#
loop_
_entity_poly.entity_id
_entity_poly.type
_entity_poly.pdbx_seq_one_letter_code
_entity_poly.pdbx_strand_id
1 'polypeptide(L)'
;MTTATIDKSRLRWLKESDAPIRSWQVTAVEDRNGVPLIGNDSGPTINPLTSVSRLVATTREAMVKSIVVLDVGSMDGKTVRQIADITTLHLLLNIAPDAGDRSVESILALFDRSVAPQEMTPFDRGLLAGLYTPPTNAVTAGETRRRIRRTLTRGRGYAADQK
;
A
#
# COMPACT_ATOMS: atom_id res chain seq x y z
N MET A 1 -5.10 -3.94 24.76
CA MET A 1 -4.49 -3.12 23.70
C MET A 1 -4.42 -3.98 22.45
N THR A 2 -4.86 -3.50 21.29
CA THR A 2 -4.77 -4.24 20.00
C THR A 2 -3.31 -4.49 19.66
N THR A 3 -2.92 -5.72 19.33
CA THR A 3 -1.54 -6.04 18.93
C THR A 3 -1.28 -5.58 17.50
N ALA A 4 -1.11 -4.26 17.36
CA ALA A 4 -0.54 -3.63 16.19
C ALA A 4 0.82 -4.27 15.90
N THR A 5 0.97 -4.92 14.75
CA THR A 5 2.17 -5.70 14.43
C THR A 5 3.00 -4.99 13.36
N ILE A 6 4.32 -4.93 13.59
CA ILE A 6 5.31 -4.59 12.57
C ILE A 6 6.17 -5.83 12.37
N ASP A 7 6.34 -6.26 11.12
CA ASP A 7 7.19 -7.41 10.78
C ASP A 7 8.65 -7.18 11.25
N LYS A 8 9.27 -8.16 11.91
CA LYS A 8 10.65 -8.10 12.39
C LYS A 8 11.66 -7.93 11.24
N SER A 9 11.42 -8.54 10.09
CA SER A 9 12.26 -8.39 8.91
C SER A 9 12.23 -6.94 8.39
N ARG A 10 11.03 -6.33 8.42
CA ARG A 10 10.81 -4.92 8.08
C ARG A 10 11.49 -3.99 9.09
N LEU A 11 11.38 -4.27 10.38
CA LEU A 11 12.07 -3.49 11.42
C LEU A 11 13.59 -3.50 11.27
N ARG A 12 14.16 -4.66 10.91
CA ARG A 12 15.59 -4.79 10.61
C ARG A 12 15.96 -3.92 9.41
N TRP A 13 15.24 -4.08 8.31
CA TRP A 13 15.48 -3.29 7.10
C TRP A 13 15.40 -1.78 7.35
N LEU A 14 14.42 -1.31 8.13
CA LEU A 14 14.30 0.12 8.47
C LEU A 14 15.51 0.67 9.23
N LYS A 15 16.18 -0.16 10.04
CA LYS A 15 17.36 0.24 10.82
C LYS A 15 18.64 0.22 10.00
N GLU A 16 18.75 -0.73 9.07
CA GLU A 16 19.97 -1.02 8.33
C GLU A 16 19.99 -0.37 6.94
N SER A 17 18.85 0.07 6.42
CA SER A 17 18.74 0.59 5.06
C SER A 17 19.01 2.09 4.96
N ASP A 18 19.89 2.47 4.05
CA ASP A 18 20.13 3.86 3.63
C ASP A 18 19.25 4.28 2.44
N ALA A 19 18.11 3.61 2.22
CA ALA A 19 17.21 3.97 1.13
C ALA A 19 16.73 5.44 1.24
N PRO A 20 16.66 6.19 0.12
CA PRO A 20 16.19 7.58 0.08
C PRO A 20 14.80 7.80 0.69
N ILE A 21 13.96 6.77 0.61
CA ILE A 21 12.63 6.73 1.20
C ILE A 21 12.41 5.39 1.89
N ARG A 22 11.93 5.45 3.12
CA ARG A 22 11.57 4.28 3.92
C ARG A 22 10.15 4.45 4.43
N SER A 23 9.34 3.41 4.32
CA SER A 23 7.99 3.43 4.89
C SER A 23 7.63 2.13 5.59
N TRP A 24 6.73 2.25 6.55
CA TRP A 24 6.11 1.11 7.18
C TRP A 24 4.68 1.42 7.59
N GLN A 25 3.90 0.36 7.67
CA GLN A 25 2.51 0.41 8.06
C GLN A 25 2.33 -0.40 9.32
N VAL A 26 1.47 0.10 10.19
CA VAL A 26 1.00 -0.61 11.37
C VAL A 26 -0.39 -1.11 11.05
N THR A 27 -0.55 -2.42 11.04
CA THR A 27 -1.84 -3.06 10.75
C THR A 27 -2.43 -3.72 11.99
N ALA A 28 -3.74 -3.87 11.98
CA ALA A 28 -4.49 -4.64 12.96
C ALA A 28 -5.52 -5.52 12.24
N VAL A 29 -5.83 -6.67 12.83
CA VAL A 29 -6.95 -7.48 12.34
C VAL A 29 -8.23 -6.94 12.96
N GLU A 30 -9.17 -6.56 12.10
CA GLU A 30 -10.51 -6.15 12.47
C GLU A 30 -11.52 -7.17 11.96
N ASP A 31 -12.67 -7.21 12.61
CA ASP A 31 -13.84 -7.89 12.08
C ASP A 31 -14.43 -7.09 10.90
N ARG A 32 -15.46 -7.63 10.23
CA ARG A 32 -16.10 -6.95 9.10
C ARG A 32 -16.79 -5.61 9.44
N ASN A 33 -17.07 -5.37 10.72
CA ASN A 33 -17.68 -4.15 11.21
C ASN A 33 -16.63 -3.12 11.66
N GLY A 34 -15.34 -3.43 11.53
CA GLY A 34 -14.25 -2.57 11.96
C GLY A 34 -13.95 -2.67 13.47
N VAL A 35 -14.47 -3.70 14.14
CA VAL A 35 -14.14 -3.96 15.55
C VAL A 35 -12.80 -4.69 15.60
N PRO A 36 -11.77 -4.15 16.28
CA PRO A 36 -10.49 -4.84 16.43
C PRO A 36 -10.67 -6.21 17.08
N LEU A 37 -10.05 -7.23 16.52
CA LEU A 37 -10.01 -8.55 17.13
C LEU A 37 -8.92 -8.54 18.22
N ILE A 38 -9.36 -8.61 19.47
CA ILE A 38 -8.47 -8.62 20.63
C ILE A 38 -8.20 -10.08 20.99
N GLY A 39 -6.96 -10.53 20.77
CA GLY A 39 -6.46 -11.75 21.40
C GLY A 39 -6.15 -11.49 22.88
N ASN A 40 -6.28 -12.51 23.71
CA ASN A 40 -5.62 -12.51 25.01
C ASN A 40 -4.13 -12.81 24.79
N ASP A 41 -3.22 -12.21 25.58
CA ASP A 41 -1.76 -12.37 25.46
C ASP A 41 -1.27 -13.82 25.62
N SER A 42 -2.16 -14.79 25.86
CA SER A 42 -1.85 -16.19 26.14
C SER A 42 -2.84 -17.20 25.51
N GLY A 43 -3.70 -16.77 24.58
CA GLY A 43 -4.70 -17.67 23.98
C GLY A 43 -5.18 -17.25 22.59
N PRO A 44 -6.11 -18.02 21.99
CA PRO A 44 -6.56 -17.78 20.63
C PRO A 44 -7.42 -16.52 20.52
N THR A 45 -7.16 -15.70 19.50
CA THR A 45 -8.03 -14.57 19.13
C THR A 45 -9.39 -15.09 18.66
N ILE A 46 -10.45 -14.75 19.40
CA ILE A 46 -11.82 -15.16 19.07
C ILE A 46 -12.48 -14.06 18.23
N ASN A 47 -13.00 -14.41 17.07
CA ASN A 47 -13.91 -13.54 16.33
C ASN A 47 -15.35 -13.76 16.84
N PRO A 48 -15.99 -12.79 17.50
CA PRO A 48 -17.33 -12.95 18.06
C PRO A 48 -18.44 -13.02 16.98
N LEU A 49 -18.11 -12.78 15.71
CA LEU A 49 -19.06 -12.90 14.60
C LEU A 49 -19.45 -14.36 14.35
N THR A 50 -20.74 -14.66 14.50
CA THR A 50 -21.32 -15.99 14.28
C THR A 50 -21.76 -16.24 12.82
N SER A 51 -21.65 -15.25 11.94
CA SER A 51 -21.95 -15.39 10.51
C SER A 51 -20.69 -15.65 9.67
N VAL A 52 -20.52 -16.90 9.27
CA VAL A 52 -19.47 -17.34 8.35
C VAL A 52 -20.00 -17.24 6.91
N SER A 53 -19.21 -16.65 6.00
CA SER A 53 -19.55 -16.58 4.58
C SER A 53 -18.37 -17.02 3.73
N ARG A 54 -18.65 -17.78 2.67
CA ARG A 54 -17.65 -18.13 1.63
C ARG A 54 -17.46 -17.02 0.60
N LEU A 55 -18.38 -16.05 0.57
CA LEU A 55 -18.39 -14.94 -0.38
C LEU A 55 -17.78 -13.66 0.22
N VAL A 56 -17.75 -13.55 1.55
CA VAL A 56 -17.36 -12.34 2.27
C VAL A 56 -16.47 -12.71 3.45
N ALA A 57 -15.26 -12.14 3.50
CA ALA A 57 -14.35 -12.32 4.62
C ALA A 57 -15.01 -11.86 5.94
N THR A 58 -14.78 -12.59 7.02
CA THR A 58 -15.27 -12.24 8.36
C THR A 58 -14.29 -11.35 9.11
N THR A 59 -13.06 -11.27 8.63
CA THR A 59 -11.97 -10.45 9.15
C THR A 59 -11.28 -9.72 8.01
N ARG A 60 -10.60 -8.63 8.35
CA ARG A 60 -9.75 -7.86 7.44
C ARG A 60 -8.51 -7.37 8.16
N GLU A 61 -7.44 -7.19 7.42
CA GLU A 61 -6.29 -6.43 7.89
C GLU A 61 -6.53 -4.96 7.58
N ALA A 62 -6.54 -4.11 8.62
CA ALA A 62 -6.77 -2.69 8.51
C ALA A 62 -5.46 -1.92 8.77
N MET A 63 -5.18 -0.92 7.94
CA MET A 63 -4.07 0.01 8.16
C MET A 63 -4.46 1.00 9.26
N VAL A 64 -3.80 0.91 10.41
CA VAL A 64 -4.05 1.78 11.57
C VAL A 64 -3.19 3.03 11.49
N LYS A 65 -1.91 2.87 11.09
CA LYS A 65 -0.96 3.98 10.91
C LYS A 65 -0.05 3.69 9.72
N SER A 66 0.40 4.75 9.07
CA SER A 66 1.44 4.69 8.04
C SER A 66 2.45 5.78 8.32
N ILE A 67 3.73 5.44 8.21
CA ILE A 67 4.82 6.36 8.48
C ILE A 67 5.80 6.29 7.32
N VAL A 68 6.21 7.46 6.86
CA VAL A 68 7.22 7.64 5.82
C VAL A 68 8.35 8.49 6.36
N VAL A 69 9.57 8.07 6.09
CA VAL A 69 10.81 8.79 6.39
C VAL A 69 11.52 9.03 5.07
N LEU A 70 11.86 10.29 4.82
CA LEU A 70 12.58 10.75 3.65
C LEU A 70 13.97 11.22 4.08
N ASP A 71 15.00 10.82 3.33
CA ASP A 71 16.30 11.46 3.44
C ASP A 71 16.31 12.77 2.66
N VAL A 72 16.55 13.88 3.37
CA VAL A 72 16.56 15.23 2.79
C VAL A 72 17.69 15.39 1.76
N GLY A 73 18.83 14.73 1.95
CA GLY A 73 19.95 14.80 1.00
C GLY A 73 19.60 14.21 -0.37
N SER A 74 18.79 13.15 -0.37
CA SER A 74 18.34 12.48 -1.58
C SER A 74 17.25 13.24 -2.36
N MET A 75 16.69 14.31 -1.79
CA MET A 75 15.62 15.11 -2.42
C MET A 75 16.15 16.15 -3.41
N ASP A 76 17.46 16.34 -3.52
CA ASP A 76 18.03 17.35 -4.40
C ASP A 76 17.66 17.10 -5.88
N GLY A 77 17.37 18.19 -6.58
CA GLY A 77 16.87 18.17 -7.96
C GLY A 77 15.47 17.53 -8.15
N LYS A 78 14.72 17.22 -7.08
CA LYS A 78 13.34 16.73 -7.15
C LYS A 78 12.34 17.84 -6.87
N THR A 79 11.21 17.80 -7.59
CA THR A 79 10.12 18.76 -7.36
C THR A 79 9.28 18.35 -6.15
N VAL A 80 8.66 19.34 -5.49
CA VAL A 80 7.69 19.10 -4.41
C VAL A 80 6.58 18.15 -4.85
N ARG A 81 6.13 18.26 -6.12
CA ARG A 81 5.12 17.37 -6.69
C ARG A 81 5.57 15.91 -6.71
N GLN A 82 6.79 15.64 -7.21
CA GLN A 82 7.32 14.28 -7.24
C GLN A 82 7.45 13.68 -5.84
N ILE A 83 7.90 14.47 -4.87
CA ILE A 83 8.02 14.04 -3.47
C ILE A 83 6.65 13.75 -2.86
N ALA A 84 5.65 14.60 -3.11
CA ALA A 84 4.29 14.37 -2.66
C ALA A 84 3.70 13.08 -3.28
N ASP A 85 3.94 12.87 -4.57
CA ASP A 85 3.41 11.73 -5.32
C ASP A 85 4.02 10.40 -4.84
N ILE A 86 5.35 10.30 -4.71
CA ILE A 86 5.99 9.08 -4.18
C ILE A 86 5.60 8.84 -2.72
N THR A 87 5.54 9.90 -1.90
CA THR A 87 5.15 9.80 -0.49
C THR A 87 3.73 9.28 -0.35
N THR A 88 2.82 9.71 -1.23
CA THR A 88 1.43 9.23 -1.25
C THR A 88 1.38 7.72 -1.51
N LEU A 89 2.17 7.20 -2.44
CA LEU A 89 2.24 5.74 -2.65
C LEU A 89 2.80 5.02 -1.43
N HIS A 90 3.86 5.54 -0.82
CA HIS A 90 4.46 4.94 0.38
C HIS A 90 3.54 4.99 1.61
N LEU A 91 2.67 6.00 1.69
CA LEU A 91 1.68 6.11 2.76
C LEU A 91 0.55 5.10 2.59
N LEU A 92 0.05 4.96 1.37
CA LEU A 92 -1.14 4.16 1.09
C LEU A 92 -0.80 2.68 0.87
N LEU A 93 0.34 2.36 0.27
CA LEU A 93 0.68 1.00 -0.13
C LEU A 93 1.72 0.37 0.80
N ASN A 94 1.58 -0.93 1.05
CA ASN A 94 2.65 -1.72 1.66
C ASN A 94 3.72 -2.03 0.58
N ILE A 95 4.64 -1.09 0.37
CA ILE A 95 5.65 -1.16 -0.68
C ILE A 95 6.82 -2.06 -0.26
N ALA A 96 7.17 -3.04 -1.10
CA ALA A 96 8.38 -3.83 -0.90
C ALA A 96 9.64 -2.94 -0.99
N PRO A 97 10.69 -3.21 -0.21
CA PRO A 97 11.92 -2.41 -0.21
C PRO A 97 12.52 -2.07 -1.58
N ASP A 98 12.39 -2.97 -2.55
CA ASP A 98 12.99 -2.88 -3.88
C ASP A 98 11.94 -2.65 -5.00
N ALA A 99 10.79 -2.08 -4.65
CA ALA A 99 9.73 -1.85 -5.62
C ALA A 99 10.10 -0.82 -6.70
N GLY A 100 10.93 0.17 -6.37
CA GLY A 100 11.38 1.20 -7.30
C GLY A 100 12.26 0.64 -8.43
N ASP A 101 13.17 -0.28 -8.11
CA ASP A 101 14.03 -1.00 -9.07
C ASP A 101 13.22 -1.74 -10.15
N ARG A 102 12.05 -2.28 -9.77
CA ARG A 102 11.20 -3.10 -10.65
C ARG A 102 10.19 -2.29 -11.44
N SER A 103 10.07 -0.99 -11.17
CA SER A 103 8.95 -0.14 -11.58
C SER A 103 9.34 0.76 -12.77
N VAL A 104 9.17 0.27 -14.00
CA VAL A 104 9.57 1.04 -15.21
C VAL A 104 8.65 2.25 -15.50
N GLU A 105 7.38 2.18 -15.09
CA GLU A 105 6.35 3.18 -15.43
C GLU A 105 5.66 3.80 -14.20
N SER A 106 6.37 3.95 -13.07
CA SER A 106 5.76 4.49 -11.84
C SER A 106 6.67 5.46 -11.12
N ILE A 107 6.06 6.39 -10.40
CA ILE A 107 6.76 7.37 -9.56
C ILE A 107 7.59 6.68 -8.47
N LEU A 108 7.39 5.40 -8.17
CA LEU A 108 8.24 4.63 -7.26
C LEU A 108 9.71 4.58 -7.71
N ALA A 109 10.00 4.75 -9.00
CA ALA A 109 11.37 4.79 -9.52
C ALA A 109 12.04 6.18 -9.40
N LEU A 110 11.47 7.11 -8.62
CA LEU A 110 11.95 8.49 -8.49
C LEU A 110 13.41 8.60 -8.08
N PHE A 111 13.85 7.71 -7.18
CA PHE A 111 15.19 7.74 -6.61
C PHE A 111 16.17 6.78 -7.30
N ASP A 112 15.69 5.84 -8.10
CA ASP A 112 16.51 4.79 -8.73
C ASP A 112 16.94 5.14 -10.16
N ARG A 113 16.47 6.27 -10.71
CA ARG A 113 16.67 6.63 -12.12
C ARG A 113 17.09 8.08 -12.31
N SER A 114 17.91 8.30 -13.35
CA SER A 114 18.29 9.63 -13.82
C SER A 114 17.11 10.38 -14.45
N VAL A 115 16.22 9.67 -15.14
CA VAL A 115 14.98 10.22 -15.70
C VAL A 115 13.79 9.56 -15.01
N ALA A 116 13.25 10.26 -14.02
CA ALA A 116 12.06 9.86 -13.28
C ALA A 116 10.79 10.52 -13.85
N PRO A 117 9.61 9.92 -13.65
CA PRO A 117 8.34 10.57 -13.95
C PRO A 117 8.22 11.93 -13.23
N GLN A 118 7.61 12.91 -13.90
CA GLN A 118 7.38 14.24 -13.32
C GLN A 118 6.25 14.25 -12.27
N GLU A 119 5.39 13.24 -12.29
CA GLU A 119 4.25 13.07 -11.39
C GLU A 119 3.80 11.61 -11.37
N MET A 120 2.84 11.28 -10.51
CA MET A 120 2.14 9.99 -10.52
C MET A 120 1.72 9.62 -11.94
N THR A 121 2.10 8.42 -12.36
CA THR A 121 1.79 7.94 -13.70
C THR A 121 0.35 7.42 -13.77
N PRO A 122 -0.18 7.18 -14.98
CA PRO A 122 -1.46 6.48 -15.15
C PRO A 122 -1.47 5.10 -14.47
N PHE A 123 -0.31 4.42 -14.39
CA PHE A 123 -0.18 3.17 -13.66
C PHE A 123 -0.38 3.38 -12.15
N ASP A 124 0.26 4.38 -11.55
CA ASP A 124 0.12 4.71 -10.12
C ASP A 124 -1.33 5.02 -9.74
N ARG A 125 -1.97 5.89 -10.53
CA ARG A 125 -3.37 6.28 -10.33
C ARG A 125 -4.32 5.09 -10.47
N GLY A 126 -4.08 4.25 -11.48
CA GLY A 126 -4.87 3.04 -11.71
C GLY A 126 -4.70 1.99 -10.61
N LEU A 127 -3.49 1.88 -10.02
CA LEU A 127 -3.21 1.05 -8.86
C LEU A 127 -4.00 1.52 -7.64
N LEU A 128 -3.91 2.80 -7.29
CA LEU A 128 -4.64 3.39 -6.15
C LEU A 128 -6.16 3.28 -6.32
N ALA A 129 -6.69 3.61 -7.50
CA ALA A 129 -8.12 3.44 -7.79
C ALA A 129 -8.56 1.97 -7.70
N GLY A 130 -7.71 1.04 -8.15
CA GLY A 130 -7.94 -0.39 -8.02
C GLY A 130 -8.04 -0.87 -6.57
N LEU A 131 -7.24 -0.28 -5.67
CA LEU A 131 -7.23 -0.62 -4.24
C LEU A 131 -8.35 0.06 -3.44
N TYR A 132 -8.63 1.35 -3.67
CA TYR A 132 -9.40 2.18 -2.73
C TYR A 132 -10.82 2.54 -3.14
N THR A 133 -11.21 2.38 -4.41
CA THR A 133 -12.59 2.61 -4.87
C THR A 133 -13.64 1.53 -4.45
N PRO A 134 -13.31 0.26 -4.16
CA PRO A 134 -14.30 -0.77 -3.80
C PRO A 134 -14.96 -0.59 -2.42
N PRO A 135 -16.16 -1.17 -2.20
CA PRO A 135 -16.67 -1.36 -0.84
C PRO A 135 -15.73 -2.25 -0.02
N THR A 136 -15.47 -1.83 1.21
CA THR A 136 -14.38 -2.25 2.12
C THR A 136 -14.42 -3.72 2.57
N ASN A 137 -15.42 -4.47 2.13
CA ASN A 137 -15.86 -5.74 2.70
C ASN A 137 -16.05 -6.85 1.65
N ALA A 138 -15.59 -6.67 0.42
CA ALA A 138 -15.13 -7.79 -0.38
C ALA A 138 -13.62 -7.58 -0.51
N VAL A 139 -12.79 -8.61 -0.57
CA VAL A 139 -12.38 -9.14 -1.86
C VAL A 139 -11.15 -10.02 -1.53
N THR A 140 -11.13 -11.27 -1.97
CA THR A 140 -9.92 -12.12 -1.81
C THR A 140 -8.73 -11.51 -2.55
N ALA A 141 -7.48 -11.80 -2.17
CA ALA A 141 -6.29 -11.25 -2.85
C ALA A 141 -6.34 -11.43 -4.40
N GLY A 142 -6.89 -12.54 -4.87
CA GLY A 142 -7.07 -12.82 -6.30
C GLY A 142 -8.06 -11.87 -7.00
N GLU A 143 -9.16 -11.54 -6.37
CA GLU A 143 -10.14 -10.59 -6.92
C GLU A 143 -9.63 -9.14 -6.84
N THR A 144 -8.85 -8.76 -5.82
CA THR A 144 -8.20 -7.44 -5.71
C THR A 144 -7.26 -7.26 -6.89
N ARG A 145 -6.43 -8.27 -7.18
CA ARG A 145 -5.55 -8.30 -8.35
C ARG A 145 -6.32 -8.20 -9.67
N ARG A 146 -7.42 -8.95 -9.83
CA ARG A 146 -8.29 -8.85 -11.02
C ARG A 146 -8.86 -7.44 -11.19
N ARG A 147 -9.20 -6.77 -10.09
CA ARG A 147 -9.74 -5.41 -10.12
C ARG A 147 -8.69 -4.40 -10.52
N ILE A 148 -7.51 -4.42 -9.89
CA ILE A 148 -6.37 -3.58 -10.28
C ILE A 148 -6.12 -3.73 -11.78
N ARG A 149 -6.08 -4.98 -12.29
CA ARG A 149 -5.92 -5.23 -13.73
C ARG A 149 -7.00 -4.54 -14.57
N ARG A 150 -8.28 -4.68 -14.21
CA ARG A 150 -9.39 -4.04 -14.94
C ARG A 150 -9.30 -2.50 -14.92
N THR A 151 -8.90 -1.92 -13.80
CA THR A 151 -8.73 -0.47 -13.68
C THR A 151 -7.56 0.01 -14.53
N LEU A 152 -6.43 -0.71 -14.51
CA LEU A 152 -5.27 -0.40 -15.35
C LEU A 152 -5.57 -0.52 -16.85
N THR A 153 -6.30 -1.56 -17.28
CA THR A 153 -6.69 -1.70 -18.70
C THR A 153 -7.63 -0.59 -19.15
N ARG A 154 -8.58 -0.18 -18.29
CA ARG A 154 -9.47 0.95 -18.61
C ARG A 154 -8.73 2.28 -18.61
N GLY A 155 -7.88 2.53 -17.62
CA GLY A 155 -7.08 3.76 -17.52
C GLY A 155 -6.08 3.91 -18.66
N ARG A 156 -5.45 2.81 -19.12
CA ARG A 156 -4.62 2.84 -20.34
C ARG A 156 -5.44 3.13 -21.60
N GLY A 157 -6.67 2.64 -21.70
CA GLY A 157 -7.59 3.00 -22.79
C GLY A 157 -7.88 4.50 -22.84
N TYR A 158 -8.20 5.12 -21.69
CA TYR A 158 -8.43 6.56 -21.60
C TYR A 158 -7.21 7.42 -21.95
N ALA A 159 -5.99 6.93 -21.71
CA ALA A 159 -4.76 7.65 -22.07
C ALA A 159 -4.38 7.52 -23.56
N ALA A 160 -4.86 6.48 -24.26
CA ALA A 160 -4.64 6.29 -25.69
C ALA A 160 -5.57 7.16 -26.56
N ASP A 161 -6.77 7.47 -26.05
CA ASP A 161 -7.80 8.27 -26.76
C ASP A 161 -7.64 9.79 -26.59
N GLN A 162 -6.58 10.27 -25.94
CA GLN A 162 -6.27 11.71 -25.76
C GLN A 162 -5.06 12.20 -26.56
N LYS A 163 -4.76 11.54 -27.69
CA LYS A 163 -3.83 12.05 -28.71
C LYS A 163 -4.59 12.39 -29.99
#